data_AF-A0A382S1F2-F1
#
_entry.id   AF-A0A382S1F2-F1
#
_cell.length_a   1.000
_cell.length_b   1.000
_cell.length_c   1.000
_cell.angle_alpha   90.00
_cell.angle_beta   90.00
_cell.angle_gamma   90.00
#
_symmetry.space_group_name_H-M   'P 1'
#
loop_
_entity.id
_entity.type
_entity.pdbx_description
1 polymer ?
#
loop_
_entity_poly.entity_id
_entity_poly.type
_entity_poly.pdbx_seq_one_letter_code
_entity_poly.pdbx_strand_id
1 'polypeptide(L)'
;MKKVFNFALYDFANSAFTTIIITFIFSTYFAKQIAPNPVLGQSYWGWAIGITGILVALIGPLLGNFADKKNCTGLFIKLFTIICIILTSFLWFSKPSEKYLLYTLIIVGLANFFYELSLIFYNSILKRISNSNNLG
;
A
#
# COMPACT_ATOMS: atom_id res chain seq x y z
N MET A 1 6.69 25.83 -4.74
CA MET A 1 6.24 25.16 -5.99
C MET A 1 6.72 23.71 -6.10
N LYS A 2 8.03 23.41 -6.14
CA LYS A 2 8.54 22.01 -6.28
C LYS A 2 8.01 21.01 -5.23
N LYS A 3 7.87 21.42 -3.95
CA LYS A 3 7.39 20.54 -2.87
C LYS A 3 5.91 20.14 -3.03
N VAL A 4 5.05 21.07 -3.45
CA VAL A 4 3.61 20.83 -3.65
C VAL A 4 3.37 19.93 -4.86
N PHE A 5 4.12 20.14 -5.94
CA PHE A 5 4.06 19.29 -7.13
C PHE A 5 4.50 17.85 -6.84
N ASN A 6 5.61 17.66 -6.11
CA ASN A 6 6.07 16.33 -5.71
C ASN A 6 5.06 15.62 -4.80
N PHE A 7 4.40 16.37 -3.91
CA PHE A 7 3.33 15.85 -3.07
C PHE A 7 2.13 15.40 -3.92
N ALA A 8 1.65 16.25 -4.83
CA ALA A 8 0.53 15.92 -5.71
C ALA A 8 0.80 14.69 -6.60
N LEU A 9 2.02 14.54 -7.12
CA LEU A 9 2.42 13.34 -7.87
C LEU A 9 2.40 12.07 -7.02
N TYR A 10 2.88 12.17 -5.77
CA TYR A 10 2.86 11.04 -4.85
C TYR A 10 1.41 10.64 -4.48
N ASP A 11 0.55 11.64 -4.25
CA ASP A 11 -0.88 11.44 -3.98
C ASP A 11 -1.61 10.74 -5.15
N PHE A 12 -1.31 11.21 -6.38
CA PHE A 12 -1.83 10.61 -7.60
C PHE A 12 -1.41 9.14 -7.74
N ALA A 13 -0.13 8.84 -7.48
CA ALA A 13 0.37 7.47 -7.53
C ALA A 13 -0.30 6.56 -6.48
N ASN A 14 -0.53 7.05 -5.26
CA ASN A 14 -1.22 6.31 -4.21
C ASN A 14 -2.67 5.98 -4.58
N SER A 15 -3.36 6.95 -5.18
CA SER A 15 -4.73 6.78 -5.67
C SER A 15 -4.78 5.71 -6.77
N ALA A 16 -3.83 5.73 -7.71
CA ALA A 16 -3.72 4.74 -8.76
C ALA A 16 -3.46 3.33 -8.20
N PHE A 17 -2.54 3.18 -7.25
CA PHE A 17 -2.25 1.89 -6.60
C PHE A 17 -3.50 1.30 -5.95
N THR A 18 -4.19 2.09 -5.12
CA THR A 18 -5.39 1.63 -4.39
C THR A 18 -6.49 1.21 -5.36
N THR A 19 -6.72 2.02 -6.40
CA THR A 19 -7.79 1.78 -7.39
C THR A 19 -7.52 0.52 -8.22
N ILE A 20 -6.30 0.38 -8.74
CA ILE A 20 -5.95 -0.69 -9.68
C ILE A 20 -5.68 -1.99 -8.94
N ILE A 21 -4.84 -1.94 -7.90
CA ILE A 21 -4.36 -3.15 -7.21
C ILE A 21 -5.38 -3.59 -6.17
N ILE A 22 -5.81 -2.70 -5.27
CA ILE A 22 -6.57 -3.10 -4.09
C ILE A 22 -8.07 -3.28 -4.39
N THR A 23 -8.69 -2.37 -5.13
CA THR A 23 -10.16 -2.31 -5.21
C THR A 23 -10.75 -2.89 -6.49
N PHE A 24 -10.33 -2.44 -7.68
CA PHE A 24 -11.11 -2.71 -8.91
C PHE A 24 -10.50 -3.76 -9.84
N ILE A 25 -9.25 -3.61 -10.26
CA ILE A 25 -8.72 -4.40 -11.38
C ILE A 25 -8.12 -5.71 -10.88
N PHE A 26 -7.12 -5.64 -10.00
CA PHE A 26 -6.38 -6.83 -9.59
C PHE A 26 -7.18 -7.70 -8.61
N SER A 27 -7.98 -7.10 -7.74
CA SER A 27 -8.94 -7.81 -6.89
C SER A 27 -9.93 -8.65 -7.70
N THR A 28 -10.54 -8.07 -8.76
CA THR A 28 -11.48 -8.81 -9.61
C THR A 28 -10.78 -9.85 -10.46
N TYR A 29 -9.57 -9.57 -10.95
CA TYR A 29 -8.72 -10.56 -11.62
C TYR A 29 -8.41 -11.75 -10.71
N PHE A 30 -7.96 -11.51 -9.48
CA PHE A 30 -7.69 -12.57 -8.51
C PHE A 30 -8.94 -13.42 -8.25
N ALA A 31 -10.08 -12.79 -7.96
CA ALA A 31 -11.31 -13.50 -7.65
C ALA A 31 -11.83 -14.33 -8.83
N LYS A 32 -11.68 -13.87 -10.08
CA LYS A 32 -12.23 -14.55 -11.26
C LYS A 32 -11.27 -15.55 -11.91
N GLN A 33 -9.96 -15.31 -11.86
CA GLN A 33 -8.98 -16.04 -12.67
C GLN A 33 -7.99 -16.88 -11.84
N ILE A 34 -7.85 -16.61 -10.54
CA ILE A 34 -6.90 -17.30 -9.67
C ILE A 34 -7.63 -18.08 -8.58
N ALA A 35 -8.64 -17.49 -7.95
CA ALA A 35 -9.37 -18.14 -6.88
C ALA A 35 -10.24 -19.31 -7.40
N PRO A 36 -10.51 -20.33 -6.57
CA PRO A 36 -11.33 -21.48 -6.98
C PRO A 36 -12.79 -21.10 -7.25
N ASN A 37 -13.27 -20.06 -6.56
CA ASN A 37 -14.58 -19.48 -6.76
C ASN A 37 -14.51 -17.97 -6.49
N PRO A 38 -15.17 -17.11 -7.28
CA PRO A 38 -15.26 -15.68 -7.04
C PRO A 38 -15.67 -15.27 -5.62
N VAL A 39 -16.61 -16.00 -4.99
CA VAL A 39 -17.07 -15.69 -3.62
C VAL A 39 -15.95 -15.91 -2.61
N LEU A 40 -15.27 -17.07 -2.68
CA LEU A 40 -14.12 -17.36 -1.82
C LEU A 40 -12.95 -16.44 -2.12
N GLY A 41 -12.72 -16.10 -3.39
CA GLY A 41 -11.69 -15.16 -3.82
C GLY A 41 -11.86 -13.79 -3.18
N GLN A 42 -13.10 -13.26 -3.16
CA GLN A 42 -13.41 -12.00 -2.47
C GLN A 42 -13.19 -12.10 -0.96
N SER A 43 -13.58 -13.21 -0.32
CA SER A 43 -13.30 -13.42 1.11
C SER A 43 -11.80 -13.48 1.40
N TYR A 44 -11.01 -14.23 0.63
CA TYR A 44 -9.56 -14.33 0.83
C TYR A 44 -8.86 -13.00 0.59
N TRP A 45 -9.29 -12.26 -0.43
CA TRP A 45 -8.79 -10.91 -0.68
C TRP A 45 -9.06 -9.98 0.50
N GLY A 46 -10.31 -9.96 0.98
CA GLY A 46 -10.71 -9.19 2.15
C GLY A 46 -9.91 -9.54 3.40
N TRP A 47 -9.67 -10.84 3.66
CA TRP A 47 -8.83 -11.29 4.76
C TRP A 47 -7.37 -10.85 4.61
N ALA A 48 -6.80 -10.96 3.41
CA ALA A 48 -5.43 -10.54 3.16
C ALA A 48 -5.25 -9.04 3.43
N ILE A 49 -6.12 -8.19 2.90
CA ILE A 49 -6.09 -6.74 3.15
C ILE A 49 -6.38 -6.42 4.62
N GLY A 50 -7.37 -7.08 5.24
CA GLY A 50 -7.72 -6.88 6.64
C GLY A 50 -6.57 -7.22 7.61
N ILE A 51 -5.88 -8.34 7.39
CA ILE A 51 -4.70 -8.73 8.16
C ILE A 51 -3.59 -7.69 8.01
N THR A 52 -3.37 -7.16 6.80
CA THR A 52 -2.36 -6.13 6.60
C THR A 52 -2.67 -4.85 7.36
N GLY A 53 -3.94 -4.41 7.38
CA GLY A 53 -4.35 -3.25 8.17
C GLY A 53 -4.13 -3.45 9.68
N ILE A 54 -4.37 -4.66 10.20
CA ILE A 54 -4.07 -4.99 11.61
C ILE A 54 -2.56 -4.91 11.87
N LEU A 55 -1.73 -5.48 10.99
CA LEU A 55 -0.27 -5.43 11.12
C LEU A 55 0.24 -3.98 11.08
N VAL A 56 -0.30 -3.16 10.18
CA VAL A 56 0.02 -1.74 10.09
C VAL A 56 -0.39 -0.99 11.35
N ALA A 57 -1.56 -1.27 11.91
CA ALA A 57 -2.02 -0.64 13.14
C ALA A 57 -1.09 -0.91 14.34
N LEU A 58 -0.49 -2.11 14.40
CA LEU A 58 0.45 -2.49 15.45
C LEU A 58 1.86 -1.91 15.21
N ILE A 59 2.36 -2.00 13.98
CA ILE A 59 3.74 -1.65 13.62
C ILE A 59 3.89 -0.15 13.36
N GLY A 60 2.85 0.50 12.84
CA GLY A 60 2.79 1.90 12.47
C GLY A 60 3.24 2.86 13.58
N PRO A 61 2.68 2.78 14.81
CA PRO A 61 3.09 3.62 15.93
C PRO A 61 4.57 3.42 16.33
N LEU A 62 5.05 2.18 16.28
CA LEU A 62 6.44 1.85 16.63
C LEU A 62 7.42 2.46 15.62
N LEU A 63 7.17 2.29 14.33
CA LEU A 63 8.01 2.85 13.28
C LEU A 63 7.87 4.38 13.20
N GLY A 64 6.67 4.92 13.45
CA GLY A 64 6.41 6.36 13.55
C GLY A 64 7.30 7.02 14.61
N ASN A 65 7.23 6.53 15.85
CA ASN A 65 8.04 7.03 16.96
C ASN A 65 9.55 6.94 16.66
N PHE A 66 9.99 5.87 16.01
CA PHE A 66 11.40 5.71 15.63
C PHE A 66 11.85 6.72 14.56
N ALA A 67 11.03 6.91 13.52
CA ALA A 67 11.34 7.83 12.44
C ALA A 67 11.37 9.29 12.90
N ASP A 68 10.47 9.67 13.81
CA ASP A 68 10.40 11.02 14.38
C ASP A 68 11.63 11.32 15.24
N LYS A 69 12.08 10.36 16.07
CA LYS A 69 13.31 10.52 16.89
C LYS A 69 14.57 10.67 16.05
N LYS A 70 14.66 10.00 14.90
CA LYS A 70 15.84 10.04 14.03
C LYS A 70 15.75 11.06 12.89
N ASN A 71 14.64 11.82 12.77
CA ASN A 71 14.36 12.70 11.63
C ASN A 71 14.49 12.00 10.25
N CYS A 72 14.20 10.69 10.19
CA CYS A 72 14.39 9.86 8.99
C CYS A 72 13.11 9.62 8.20
N THR A 73 12.02 10.33 8.48
CA THR A 73 10.69 10.17 7.84
C THR A 73 10.76 10.10 6.31
N GLY A 74 11.53 10.98 5.67
CA GLY A 74 11.67 11.01 4.21
C GLY A 74 12.43 9.81 3.63
N LEU A 75 13.32 9.18 4.40
CA LEU A 75 14.03 7.96 4.00
C LEU A 75 13.10 6.75 4.08
N PHE A 76 12.27 6.66 5.12
CA PHE A 76 11.28 5.58 5.26
C PHE A 76 10.23 5.60 4.14
N ILE A 77 9.71 6.77 3.76
CA ILE A 77 8.78 6.89 2.63
C ILE A 77 9.42 6.33 1.35
N LYS A 78 10.66 6.75 1.04
CA LYS A 78 11.37 6.25 -0.15
C LYS A 78 11.58 4.75 -0.10
N LEU A 79 12.03 4.22 1.04
CA LEU A 79 12.29 2.80 1.22
C LEU A 79 11.01 1.97 1.03
N PHE A 80 9.93 2.31 1.73
CA PHE A 80 8.66 1.58 1.64
C PHE A 80 8.01 1.72 0.26
N THR A 81 8.11 2.88 -0.37
CA THR A 81 7.65 3.07 -1.75
C THR A 81 8.41 2.19 -2.73
N ILE A 82 9.74 2.11 -2.64
CA ILE A 82 10.56 1.24 -3.50
C ILE A 82 10.20 -0.23 -3.29
N ILE A 83 10.05 -0.66 -2.04
CA ILE A 83 9.63 -2.04 -1.72
C ILE A 83 8.24 -2.32 -2.30
N CYS A 84 7.30 -1.40 -2.15
CA CYS A 84 5.96 -1.51 -2.73
C CYS A 84 6.00 -1.64 -4.26
N ILE A 85 6.81 -0.84 -4.95
CA ILE A 85 6.99 -0.92 -6.42
C ILE A 85 7.53 -2.29 -6.83
N ILE A 86 8.54 -2.80 -6.12
CA ILE A 86 9.13 -4.13 -6.40
C ILE A 86 8.08 -5.23 -6.23
N LEU A 87 7.34 -5.21 -5.13
CA LEU A 87 6.29 -6.20 -4.86
C LEU A 87 5.15 -6.12 -5.88
N THR A 88 4.75 -4.90 -6.25
CA THR A 88 3.75 -4.68 -7.31
C THR A 88 4.25 -5.22 -8.65
N SER A 89 5.55 -5.08 -8.94
CA SER A 89 6.14 -5.67 -10.14
C SER A 89 6.10 -7.20 -10.11
N PHE A 90 6.23 -7.81 -8.94
CA PHE A 90 6.10 -9.26 -8.78
C PHE A 90 4.67 -9.79 -8.95
N LEU A 91 3.63 -8.95 -8.85
CA LEU A 91 2.27 -9.34 -9.21
C LEU A 91 2.13 -9.71 -10.69
N TRP A 92 3.06 -9.29 -11.56
CA TRP A 92 3.14 -9.75 -12.95
C TRP A 92 3.19 -11.28 -13.09
N PHE A 93 3.78 -11.98 -12.11
CA PHE A 93 3.90 -13.44 -12.13
C PHE A 93 2.65 -14.18 -11.64
N SER A 94 1.60 -13.47 -11.21
CA SER A 94 0.32 -14.07 -10.80
C SER A 94 -0.50 -14.53 -12.00
N LYS A 95 -0.15 -15.71 -12.54
CA LYS A 95 -0.83 -16.31 -13.71
C LYS A 95 -2.24 -16.83 -13.35
N PRO A 96 -3.15 -16.97 -14.33
CA PRO A 96 -4.53 -17.45 -14.12
C PRO A 96 -4.55 -18.95 -13.80
N SER A 97 -4.25 -19.31 -12.56
CA SER A 97 -4.29 -20.67 -12.04
C SER A 97 -4.30 -20.66 -10.51
N GLU A 98 -5.07 -21.57 -9.91
CA GLU A 98 -5.14 -21.75 -8.45
C GLU A 98 -3.79 -21.99 -7.77
N LYS A 99 -2.78 -22.48 -8.52
CA LYS A 99 -1.41 -22.65 -8.01
C LYS A 99 -0.78 -21.33 -7.54
N TYR A 100 -1.23 -20.20 -8.09
CA TYR A 100 -0.73 -18.86 -7.75
C TYR A 100 -1.55 -18.18 -6.65
N LEU A 101 -2.51 -18.87 -6.03
CA LEU A 101 -3.39 -18.29 -5.01
C LEU A 101 -2.60 -17.73 -3.83
N LEU A 102 -1.83 -18.59 -3.15
CA LEU A 102 -1.05 -18.18 -1.97
C LEU A 102 0.04 -17.17 -2.34
N TYR A 103 0.73 -17.38 -3.46
CA TYR A 103 1.73 -16.43 -3.96
C TYR A 103 1.14 -15.03 -4.12
N THR A 104 -0.03 -14.93 -4.77
CA THR A 104 -0.69 -13.66 -5.05
C THR A 104 -1.14 -12.97 -3.77
N LEU A 105 -1.74 -13.71 -2.83
CA LEU A 105 -2.18 -13.17 -1.54
C LEU A 105 -1.01 -12.66 -0.69
N ILE A 106 0.11 -13.38 -0.67
CA ILE A 106 1.30 -12.95 0.08
C ILE A 106 1.91 -11.71 -0.55
N ILE A 107 2.11 -11.70 -1.87
CA ILE A 107 2.71 -10.56 -2.57
C ILE A 107 1.83 -9.32 -2.43
N VAL A 108 0.51 -9.43 -2.67
CA VAL A 108 -0.39 -8.27 -2.54
C VAL A 108 -0.50 -7.82 -1.08
N GLY A 109 -0.51 -8.75 -0.13
CA GLY A 109 -0.53 -8.41 1.29
C GLY A 109 0.71 -7.62 1.69
N LEU A 110 1.90 -8.07 1.29
CA LEU A 110 3.14 -7.33 1.52
C LEU A 110 3.13 -5.97 0.80
N ALA A 111 2.67 -5.90 -0.45
CA ALA A 111 2.59 -4.65 -1.19
C ALA A 111 1.67 -3.64 -0.47
N ASN A 112 0.48 -4.08 -0.04
CA ASN A 112 -0.45 -3.25 0.71
C ASN A 112 0.12 -2.82 2.07
N PHE A 113 0.80 -3.72 2.77
CA PHE A 113 1.45 -3.43 4.05
C PHE A 113 2.49 -2.30 3.93
N PHE A 114 3.41 -2.39 2.96
CA PHE A 114 4.40 -1.33 2.73
C PHE A 114 3.79 -0.03 2.19
N TYR A 115 2.75 -0.14 1.37
CA TYR A 115 1.98 1.01 0.92
C TYR A 115 1.37 1.79 2.09
N GLU A 116 0.64 1.10 2.99
CA GLU A 116 0.02 1.72 4.16
C GLU A 116 1.05 2.28 5.15
N LEU A 117 2.16 1.57 5.38
CA LEU A 117 3.26 2.12 6.17
C LEU A 117 3.79 3.42 5.57
N SER A 118 3.97 3.49 4.26
CA SER A 118 4.40 4.71 3.58
C SER A 118 3.41 5.86 3.77
N LEU A 119 2.10 5.56 3.75
CA LEU A 119 1.04 6.55 3.99
C LEU A 119 1.09 7.16 5.39
N ILE A 120 1.45 6.39 6.43
CA ILE A 120 1.59 6.92 7.79
C ILE A 120 2.62 8.06 7.84
N PHE A 121 3.78 7.86 7.21
CA PHE A 121 4.84 8.88 7.16
C PHE A 121 4.50 10.01 6.18
N TYR A 122 3.82 9.70 5.08
CA TYR A 122 3.34 10.72 4.14
C TYR A 122 2.38 11.70 4.83
N ASN A 123 1.42 11.19 5.60
CA ASN A 123 0.46 12.00 6.34
C ASN A 123 1.12 12.86 7.43
N SER A 124 2.22 12.39 8.04
CA SER A 124 2.97 13.21 9.01
C SER A 124 3.74 14.36 8.34
N ILE A 125 4.20 14.18 7.10
CA ILE A 125 4.83 15.24 6.32
C ILE A 125 3.82 16.32 5.90
N LEU A 126 2.58 15.93 5.55
CA LEU A 126 1.53 16.89 5.18
C LEU A 126 1.32 17.94 6.27
N LYS A 127 1.24 17.52 7.54
CA LYS A 127 1.15 18.44 8.70
C LYS A 127 2.29 19.45 8.79
N ARG A 128 3.45 19.14 8.21
CA ARG A 128 4.66 19.98 8.24
C ARG A 128 4.79 20.89 7.01
N ILE A 129 4.05 20.62 5.94
CA ILE A 129 4.07 21.40 4.69
C ILE A 129 2.84 22.33 4.60
N SER A 130 1.74 21.99 5.27
CA SER A 130 0.55 22.83 5.32
C SER A 130 0.74 24.02 6.27
N ASN A 131 0.45 25.23 5.79
CA ASN A 131 0.27 26.41 6.64
C ASN A 131 -1.14 26.40 7.25
N SER A 132 -1.33 27.11 8.37
CA SER A 132 -2.62 27.25 9.07
C SER A 132 -3.80 27.70 8.18
N ASN A 133 -3.54 28.38 7.07
CA ASN A 133 -4.56 28.80 6.10
C ASN A 133 -5.01 27.72 5.11
N ASN A 134 -4.32 26.57 5.04
CA ASN A 134 -4.58 25.50 4.06
C ASN A 134 -4.86 24.14 4.72
N LEU A 135 -5.00 24.11 6.06
CA LEU A 135 -5.47 22.94 6.79
C LEU A 135 -7.00 22.99 6.83
N GLY A 136 -7.65 22.16 6.01
CA GLY A 136 -9.09 21.95 5.95
C GLY A 136 -9.39 20.47 5.93
#